data_AF-A0A949ALC2-F1
#
_entry.id   AF-A0A949ALC2-F1
#
_cell.length_a   1.000
_cell.length_b   1.000
_cell.length_c   1.000
_cell.angle_alpha   90.00
_cell.angle_beta   90.00
_cell.angle_gamma   90.00
#
_symmetry.space_group_name_H-M   'P 1'
#
loop_
_entity.id
_entity.type
_entity.pdbx_description
1 polymer ?
#
loop_
_entity_poly.entity_id
_entity_poly.type
_entity_poly.pdbx_seq_one_letter_code
_entity_poly.pdbx_strand_id
1 'polypeptide(L)'
;MTEVQKRTLGIAIASLVCGCFFIIPLLGFLLSVAAIVLGIVALVKINKNQEMYQGKGLAISGIVLGGLGILILPIIALLAAIAIPNLLRAKISANDALAKSTLRTLSTASETYATANNRQYPLSIYDLMDAVPPYLNTNYCDQTMAGYTYDCNFNTEEYSFTATPVNEGTSGSQSYTIVTGGIMTEEDNRSGYSY
;
A
#
# COMPACT_ATOMS: atom_id res chain seq x y z
N MET A 1 45.25 24.69 36.07
CA MET A 1 44.78 23.30 35.95
C MET A 1 44.27 23.11 34.54
N THR A 2 45.06 22.46 33.68
CA THR A 2 44.62 22.13 32.31
C THR A 2 43.67 20.94 32.41
N GLU A 3 42.37 21.20 32.34
CA GLU A 3 41.35 20.17 32.12
C GLU A 3 41.74 19.38 30.87
N VAL A 4 42.09 18.10 31.05
CA VAL A 4 42.38 17.20 29.93
C VAL A 4 41.05 16.93 29.23
N GLN A 5 40.80 17.68 28.15
CA GLN A 5 39.56 17.55 27.39
C GLN A 5 39.52 16.18 26.70
N LYS A 6 38.70 15.27 27.23
CA LYS A 6 38.51 13.92 26.68
C LYS A 6 37.98 14.02 25.25
N ARG A 7 38.62 13.30 24.32
CA ARG A 7 38.22 13.28 22.90
C ARG A 7 37.33 12.07 22.61
N THR A 8 36.25 12.27 21.86
CA THR A 8 35.42 11.18 21.34
C THR A 8 36.14 10.42 20.24
N LEU A 9 36.14 9.09 20.33
CA LEU A 9 36.78 8.23 19.33
C LEU A 9 35.90 8.15 18.07
N GLY A 10 36.44 8.52 16.90
CA GLY A 10 35.68 8.47 15.63
C GLY A 10 35.11 7.08 15.28
N ILE A 11 35.75 6.02 15.78
CA ILE A 11 35.31 4.63 15.61
C ILE A 11 33.98 4.37 16.37
N ALA A 12 33.74 5.04 17.49
CA ALA A 12 32.46 4.93 18.22
C ALA A 12 31.31 5.53 17.41
N ILE A 13 31.53 6.69 16.76
CA ILE A 13 30.55 7.31 15.86
C ILE A 13 30.33 6.43 14.62
N ALA A 14 31.39 5.86 14.06
CA ALA A 14 31.30 4.94 12.93
C ALA A 14 30.44 3.71 13.25
N SER A 15 30.58 3.12 14.45
CA SER A 15 29.71 2.00 14.88
C SER A 15 28.23 2.39 15.04
N LEU A 16 27.94 3.60 15.51
CA LEU A 16 26.55 4.08 15.60
C LEU A 16 25.93 4.27 14.20
N VAL A 17 26.64 4.96 13.30
CA VAL A 17 26.14 5.23 11.95
C VAL A 17 25.95 3.91 11.18
N CYS A 18 26.90 2.98 11.31
CA CYS A 18 26.83 1.67 10.68
C CYS A 18 25.64 0.83 11.21
N GLY A 19 25.31 0.94 12.51
CA GLY A 19 24.11 0.33 13.08
C GLY A 19 22.78 0.96 12.61
N CYS A 20 22.80 2.21 12.15
CA CYS A 20 21.60 2.93 11.66
C CYS A 20 21.26 2.60 10.20
N PHE A 21 22.25 2.22 9.39
CA PHE A 21 22.07 1.79 8.00
C PHE A 21 21.52 0.36 7.84
N PHE A 22 20.92 -0.18 8.90
CA PHE A 22 20.40 -1.54 8.94
C PHE A 22 19.16 -1.78 8.07
N ILE A 23 18.49 -0.71 7.62
CA ILE A 23 17.23 -0.75 6.87
C ILE A 23 17.37 -1.46 5.50
N ILE A 24 18.58 -1.60 4.95
CA ILE A 24 18.81 -2.27 3.67
C ILE A 24 19.05 -3.77 3.92
N PRO A 25 18.15 -4.69 3.53
CA PRO A 25 18.21 -6.10 3.94
C PRO A 25 19.47 -6.84 3.48
N LEU A 26 20.01 -6.53 2.29
CA LEU A 26 21.21 -7.19 1.76
C LEU A 26 22.52 -6.64 2.35
N LEU A 27 22.57 -5.32 2.58
CA LEU A 27 23.78 -4.61 3.03
C LEU A 27 23.85 -4.53 4.57
N GLY A 28 22.69 -4.55 5.22
CA GLY A 28 22.51 -4.38 6.67
C GLY A 28 23.06 -5.53 7.49
N PHE A 29 23.07 -6.77 6.98
CA PHE A 29 23.68 -7.90 7.68
C PHE A 29 25.21 -7.72 7.78
N LEU A 30 25.87 -7.38 6.66
CA LEU A 30 27.30 -7.08 6.61
C LEU A 30 27.66 -5.85 7.47
N LEU A 31 26.87 -4.77 7.39
CA LEU A 31 27.10 -3.58 8.22
C LEU A 31 26.87 -3.82 9.71
N SER A 32 25.89 -4.64 10.09
CA SER A 32 25.64 -4.94 11.51
C SER A 32 26.80 -5.70 12.14
N VAL A 33 27.38 -6.66 11.41
CA VAL A 33 28.58 -7.36 11.86
C VAL A 33 29.74 -6.37 12.00
N ALA A 34 29.94 -5.48 11.03
CA ALA A 34 30.97 -4.44 11.13
C ALA A 34 30.74 -3.47 12.31
N ALA A 35 29.49 -3.08 12.57
CA ALA A 35 29.11 -2.22 13.69
C ALA A 35 29.41 -2.87 15.05
N ILE A 36 29.13 -4.17 15.20
CA ILE A 36 29.44 -4.94 16.40
C ILE A 36 30.96 -5.04 16.59
N VAL A 37 31.72 -5.39 15.54
CA VAL A 37 33.18 -5.50 15.61
C VAL A 37 33.83 -4.15 15.95
N LEU A 38 33.45 -3.08 15.25
CA LEU A 38 33.96 -1.73 15.52
C LEU A 38 33.54 -1.22 16.89
N GLY A 39 32.32 -1.54 17.34
CA GLY A 39 31.82 -1.23 18.67
C GLY A 39 32.62 -1.91 19.78
N ILE A 40 32.92 -3.21 19.64
CA ILE A 40 33.73 -3.97 20.61
C ILE A 40 35.16 -3.40 20.65
N VAL A 41 35.78 -3.14 19.49
CA VAL A 41 37.12 -2.55 19.43
C VAL A 41 37.15 -1.16 20.08
N ALA A 42 36.13 -0.33 19.84
CA ALA A 42 36.00 0.98 20.47
C ALA A 42 35.86 0.86 21.99
N LEU A 43 35.04 -0.07 22.49
CA LEU A 43 34.87 -0.33 23.92
C LEU A 43 36.16 -0.80 24.59
N VAL A 44 36.88 -1.73 23.98
CA VAL A 44 38.18 -2.21 24.49
C VAL A 44 39.18 -1.06 24.57
N LYS A 45 39.24 -0.19 23.53
CA LYS A 45 40.18 0.95 23.50
C LYS A 45 39.82 2.04 24.51
N ILE A 46 38.53 2.35 24.68
CA ILE A 46 38.06 3.33 25.67
C ILE A 46 38.24 2.79 27.10
N ASN A 47 38.07 1.48 27.31
CA ASN A 47 38.22 0.90 28.65
C ASN A 47 39.67 0.84 29.13
N LYS A 48 40.63 0.65 28.21
CA LYS A 48 42.08 0.67 28.53
C LYS A 48 42.63 2.07 28.81
N ASN A 49 42.10 3.12 28.18
CA ASN A 49 42.61 4.50 28.25
C ASN A 49 41.51 5.49 28.67
N GLN A 50 40.99 5.33 29.89
CA GLN A 50 39.81 6.06 30.39
C GLN A 50 40.03 7.57 30.59
N GLU A 51 41.29 7.98 30.76
CA GLU A 51 41.67 9.39 30.94
C GLU A 51 41.69 10.16 29.62
N MET A 52 41.89 9.47 28.48
CA MET A 52 42.05 10.09 27.16
C MET A 52 40.76 10.06 26.31
N TYR A 53 39.92 9.03 26.48
CA TYR A 53 38.77 8.80 25.60
C TYR A 53 37.43 8.85 26.33
N GLN A 54 36.43 9.44 25.67
CA GLN A 54 35.02 9.43 26.07
C GLN A 54 34.17 8.81 24.94
N GLY A 55 33.02 8.21 25.27
CA GLY A 55 32.13 7.60 24.27
C GLY A 55 31.71 6.15 24.52
N LYS A 56 31.89 5.61 25.74
CA LYS A 56 31.43 4.26 26.10
C LYS A 56 29.96 4.04 25.76
N GLY A 57 29.08 4.99 26.10
CA GLY A 57 27.65 4.92 25.79
C GLY A 57 27.35 4.83 24.29
N LEU A 58 28.12 5.54 23.47
CA LEU A 58 27.97 5.54 22.02
C LEU A 58 28.35 4.19 21.40
N ALA A 59 29.48 3.61 21.83
CA ALA A 59 29.90 2.28 21.41
C ALA A 59 28.92 1.18 21.86
N ILE A 60 28.39 1.28 23.09
CA ILE A 60 27.37 0.36 23.60
C ILE A 60 26.08 0.48 22.76
N SER A 61 25.62 1.70 22.46
CA SER A 61 24.44 1.90 21.62
C SER A 61 24.60 1.31 20.21
N GLY A 62 25.77 1.42 19.60
CA GLY A 62 26.06 0.82 18.30
C GLY A 62 25.99 -0.71 18.31
N ILE A 63 26.55 -1.35 19.36
CA ILE A 63 26.46 -2.81 19.52
C ILE A 63 25.01 -3.25 19.75
N VAL A 64 24.27 -2.57 20.62
CA VAL A 64 22.88 -2.94 20.95
C VAL A 64 21.96 -2.77 19.73
N LEU A 65 22.06 -1.65 19.02
CA LEU A 65 21.27 -1.40 17.81
C LEU A 65 21.61 -2.41 16.70
N GLY A 66 22.91 -2.69 16.48
CA GLY A 66 23.34 -3.70 15.50
C GLY A 66 22.91 -5.13 15.87
N GLY A 67 23.00 -5.50 17.15
CA GLY A 67 22.62 -6.82 17.64
C GLY A 67 21.11 -7.08 17.60
N LEU A 68 20.30 -6.09 18.03
CA LEU A 68 18.84 -6.14 17.90
C LEU A 68 18.43 -6.30 16.44
N GLY A 69 19.15 -5.59 15.56
CA GLY A 69 18.93 -5.70 14.14
C GLY A 69 19.01 -7.15 13.65
N ILE A 70 20.15 -7.82 13.89
CA ILE A 70 20.41 -9.19 13.43
C ILE A 70 19.33 -10.18 13.89
N LEU A 71 18.77 -9.99 15.09
CA LEU A 71 17.72 -10.88 15.62
C LEU A 71 16.34 -10.60 15.03
N ILE A 72 15.97 -9.32 14.88
CA ILE A 72 14.59 -8.93 14.57
C ILE A 72 14.34 -8.89 13.05
N LEU A 73 15.31 -8.43 12.24
CA LEU A 73 15.06 -8.25 10.80
C LEU A 73 14.74 -9.53 10.04
N PRO A 74 15.40 -10.70 10.27
CA PRO A 74 15.04 -11.92 9.56
C PRO A 74 13.59 -12.32 9.80
N ILE A 75 13.10 -12.10 11.02
CA ILE A 75 11.71 -12.40 11.41
C ILE A 75 10.76 -11.42 10.70
N ILE A 76 11.04 -10.12 10.75
CA ILE A 76 10.21 -9.10 10.06
C ILE A 76 10.20 -9.34 8.55
N ALA A 77 11.36 -9.63 7.94
CA ALA A 77 11.47 -9.89 6.51
C ALA A 77 10.68 -11.12 6.09
N LEU A 78 10.71 -12.20 6.89
CA LEU A 78 9.91 -13.40 6.65
C LEU A 78 8.40 -13.10 6.72
N LEU A 79 7.97 -12.37 7.76
CA LEU A 79 6.57 -11.98 7.91
C LEU A 79 6.11 -11.08 6.76
N ALA A 80 6.92 -10.07 6.39
CA ALA A 80 6.63 -9.17 5.29
C ALA A 80 6.58 -9.90 3.94
N ALA A 81 7.46 -10.87 3.70
CA ALA A 81 7.47 -11.67 2.47
C ALA A 81 6.16 -12.46 2.28
N ILE A 82 5.51 -12.91 3.35
CA ILE A 82 4.22 -13.60 3.30
C ILE A 82 3.07 -12.58 3.27
N ALA A 83 3.16 -11.52 4.08
CA ALA A 83 2.10 -10.55 4.24
C ALA A 83 1.90 -9.69 3.00
N ILE A 84 2.96 -9.12 2.41
CA ILE A 84 2.87 -8.22 1.25
C ILE A 84 2.09 -8.84 0.07
N PRO A 85 2.41 -10.04 -0.44
CA PRO A 85 1.65 -10.62 -1.55
C PRO A 85 0.19 -10.87 -1.20
N ASN A 86 -0.09 -11.29 0.05
CA ASN A 86 -1.46 -11.50 0.52
C ASN A 86 -2.22 -10.18 0.64
N LEU A 87 -1.57 -9.11 1.11
CA LEU A 87 -2.15 -7.77 1.20
C LEU A 87 -2.44 -7.18 -0.18
N LEU A 88 -1.56 -7.39 -1.16
CA LEU A 88 -1.79 -6.96 -2.54
C LEU A 88 -3.00 -7.69 -3.16
N ARG A 89 -3.10 -9.02 -2.97
CA ARG A 89 -4.26 -9.80 -3.42
C ARG A 89 -5.54 -9.39 -2.70
N ALA A 90 -5.48 -9.15 -1.39
CA ALA A 90 -6.62 -8.70 -0.61
C ALA A 90 -7.12 -7.32 -1.09
N LYS A 91 -6.20 -6.40 -1.42
CA LYS A 91 -6.54 -5.10 -1.98
C LYS A 91 -7.26 -5.24 -3.33
N ILE A 92 -6.74 -6.08 -4.24
CA ILE A 92 -7.39 -6.33 -5.54
C ILE A 92 -8.79 -6.90 -5.32
N SER A 93 -8.93 -7.94 -4.50
CA SER A 93 -10.23 -8.55 -4.21
C SER A 93 -11.21 -7.57 -3.57
N ALA A 94 -10.75 -6.67 -2.69
CA ALA A 94 -11.57 -5.63 -2.11
C ALA A 94 -12.03 -4.61 -3.16
N ASN A 95 -11.13 -4.19 -4.05
CA ASN A 95 -11.47 -3.29 -5.15
C ASN A 95 -12.48 -3.92 -6.11
N ASP A 96 -12.30 -5.19 -6.47
CA ASP A 96 -13.24 -5.96 -7.30
C ASP A 96 -14.63 -6.03 -6.64
N ALA A 97 -14.69 -6.30 -5.34
CA ALA A 97 -15.94 -6.34 -4.59
C ALA A 97 -16.64 -4.98 -4.53
N LEU A 98 -15.88 -3.90 -4.32
CA LEU A 98 -16.40 -2.53 -4.34
C LEU A 98 -16.91 -2.12 -5.73
N ALA A 99 -16.22 -2.52 -6.81
CA ALA A 99 -16.65 -2.27 -8.18
C ALA A 99 -17.99 -2.95 -8.46
N LYS A 100 -18.10 -4.25 -8.16
CA LYS A 100 -19.35 -5.00 -8.30
C LYS A 100 -20.48 -4.40 -7.46
N SER A 101 -20.19 -3.96 -6.22
CA SER A 101 -21.18 -3.32 -5.35
C SER A 101 -21.67 -1.98 -5.91
N THR A 102 -20.76 -1.16 -6.44
CA THR A 102 -21.08 0.13 -7.05
C THR A 102 -21.95 -0.05 -8.29
N LEU A 103 -21.58 -0.99 -9.17
CA LEU A 103 -22.37 -1.34 -10.35
C LEU A 103 -23.78 -1.82 -9.98
N ARG A 104 -23.92 -2.66 -8.95
CA ARG A 104 -25.23 -3.08 -8.42
C ARG A 104 -26.03 -1.91 -7.86
N THR A 105 -25.37 -0.95 -7.23
CA THR A 105 -26.03 0.27 -6.72
C THR A 105 -26.57 1.13 -7.86
N LEU A 106 -25.76 1.35 -8.91
CA LEU A 106 -26.18 2.07 -10.12
C LEU A 106 -27.35 1.37 -10.83
N SER A 107 -27.26 0.05 -10.98
CA SER A 107 -28.33 -0.78 -11.56
C SER A 107 -29.62 -0.66 -10.74
N THR A 108 -29.54 -0.84 -9.41
CA THR A 108 -30.72 -0.73 -8.53
C THR A 108 -31.35 0.67 -8.60
N ALA A 109 -30.54 1.73 -8.61
CA ALA A 109 -31.04 3.10 -8.77
C ALA A 109 -31.76 3.29 -10.11
N SER A 110 -31.21 2.75 -11.19
CA SER A 110 -31.80 2.83 -12.54
C SER A 110 -33.10 2.04 -12.67
N GLU A 111 -33.17 0.83 -12.10
CA GLU A 111 -34.40 0.03 -12.04
C GLU A 111 -35.50 0.70 -11.19
N THR A 112 -35.10 1.31 -10.07
CA THR A 112 -36.03 2.05 -9.20
C THR A 112 -36.57 3.27 -9.93
N TYR A 113 -35.70 4.02 -10.63
CA TYR A 113 -36.11 5.15 -11.47
C TYR A 113 -37.09 4.71 -12.56
N ALA A 114 -36.81 3.61 -13.27
CA ALA A 114 -37.69 3.10 -14.32
C ALA A 114 -39.08 2.72 -13.78
N THR A 115 -39.15 2.17 -12.56
CA THR A 115 -40.43 1.86 -11.91
C THR A 115 -41.29 3.11 -11.67
N ALA A 116 -40.66 4.25 -11.39
CA ALA A 116 -41.35 5.53 -11.20
C ALA A 116 -41.66 6.27 -12.51
N ASN A 117 -40.91 6.00 -13.59
CA ASN A 117 -40.95 6.75 -14.84
C ASN A 117 -41.46 5.91 -16.02
N ASN A 118 -42.62 5.25 -15.87
CA ASN A 118 -43.27 4.49 -16.95
C ASN A 118 -42.36 3.45 -17.64
N ARG A 119 -41.44 2.81 -16.89
CA ARG A 119 -40.42 1.87 -17.39
C ARG A 119 -39.37 2.48 -18.33
N GLN A 120 -39.22 3.79 -18.31
CA GLN A 120 -38.12 4.47 -19.01
C GLN A 120 -36.92 4.60 -18.10
N TYR A 121 -35.76 4.18 -18.59
CA TYR A 121 -34.50 4.32 -17.87
C TYR A 121 -33.96 5.76 -17.94
N PRO A 122 -33.11 6.16 -16.97
CA PRO A 122 -32.51 7.50 -16.97
C PRO A 122 -31.64 7.71 -18.22
N LEU A 123 -31.57 8.95 -18.70
CA LEU A 123 -30.72 9.36 -19.83
C LEU A 123 -29.39 9.94 -19.36
N SER A 124 -29.30 10.29 -18.08
CA SER A 124 -28.08 10.76 -17.44
C SER A 124 -28.06 10.38 -15.96
N ILE A 125 -26.88 10.36 -15.36
CA ILE A 125 -26.74 10.17 -13.92
C ILE A 125 -27.43 11.29 -13.10
N TYR A 126 -27.58 12.49 -13.67
CA TYR A 126 -28.29 13.59 -13.00
C TYR A 126 -29.78 13.29 -12.78
N ASP A 127 -30.42 12.49 -13.65
CA ASP A 127 -31.80 12.03 -13.44
C ASP A 127 -31.95 11.19 -12.17
N LEU A 128 -30.87 10.52 -11.74
CA LEU A 128 -30.82 9.73 -10.51
C LEU A 128 -30.45 10.57 -9.28
N MET A 129 -29.64 11.62 -9.47
CA MET A 129 -29.11 12.44 -8.38
C MET A 129 -30.01 13.62 -8.00
N ASP A 130 -30.69 14.23 -8.97
CA ASP A 130 -31.53 15.42 -8.75
C ASP A 130 -32.99 15.07 -8.46
N ALA A 131 -33.33 13.78 -8.48
CA ALA A 131 -34.65 13.28 -8.07
C ALA A 131 -34.94 13.63 -6.59
N VAL A 132 -36.22 13.77 -6.24
CA VAL A 132 -36.66 14.08 -4.87
C VAL A 132 -37.60 12.98 -4.37
N PRO A 133 -37.14 12.09 -3.47
CA PRO A 133 -35.78 11.94 -2.95
C PRO A 133 -34.80 11.37 -3.99
N PRO A 134 -33.47 11.61 -3.84
CA PRO A 134 -32.48 11.16 -4.81
C PRO A 134 -32.31 9.64 -4.76
N TYR A 135 -32.20 9.02 -5.93
CA TYR A 135 -31.90 7.59 -6.06
C TYR A 135 -30.41 7.29 -5.83
N LEU A 136 -29.56 8.30 -6.05
CA LEU A 136 -28.11 8.20 -5.93
C LEU A 136 -27.55 9.49 -5.32
N ASN A 137 -26.60 9.37 -4.39
CA ASN A 137 -26.02 10.54 -3.71
C ASN A 137 -24.62 10.93 -4.21
N THR A 138 -24.06 10.12 -5.11
CA THR A 138 -22.69 10.26 -5.59
C THR A 138 -22.67 10.01 -7.08
N ASN A 139 -21.98 10.87 -7.82
CA ASN A 139 -21.70 10.61 -9.23
C ASN A 139 -20.57 9.58 -9.34
N TYR A 140 -20.88 8.38 -9.83
CA TYR A 140 -19.89 7.34 -10.09
C TYR A 140 -19.37 7.37 -11.54
N CYS A 141 -20.11 7.95 -12.47
CA CYS A 141 -19.80 7.92 -13.90
C CYS A 141 -18.61 8.82 -14.23
N ASP A 142 -17.75 8.32 -15.11
CA ASP A 142 -16.47 8.91 -15.50
C ASP A 142 -15.51 9.18 -14.33
N GLN A 143 -15.76 8.56 -13.17
CA GLN A 143 -14.92 8.67 -11.99
C GLN A 143 -14.05 7.44 -11.81
N THR A 144 -12.87 7.65 -11.25
CA THR A 144 -12.01 6.56 -10.77
C THR A 144 -12.17 6.41 -9.27
N MET A 145 -12.70 5.27 -8.81
CA MET A 145 -12.85 4.96 -7.38
C MET A 145 -12.31 3.57 -7.09
N ALA A 146 -11.52 3.45 -6.02
CA ALA A 146 -10.92 2.19 -5.58
C ALA A 146 -10.19 1.42 -6.71
N GLY A 147 -9.52 2.13 -7.62
CA GLY A 147 -8.74 1.50 -8.71
C GLY A 147 -9.55 1.08 -9.94
N TYR A 148 -10.84 1.41 -9.98
CA TYR A 148 -11.72 1.20 -11.13
C TYR A 148 -12.24 2.52 -11.67
N THR A 149 -12.32 2.64 -12.99
CA THR A 149 -13.02 3.73 -13.70
C THR A 149 -14.37 3.22 -14.16
N TYR A 150 -15.43 3.98 -13.91
CA TYR A 150 -16.78 3.61 -14.28
C TYR A 150 -17.24 4.39 -15.51
N ASP A 151 -17.60 3.69 -16.56
CA ASP A 151 -18.27 4.23 -17.74
C ASP A 151 -19.76 3.93 -17.62
N CYS A 152 -20.60 4.93 -17.88
CA CYS A 152 -22.04 4.79 -17.78
C CYS A 152 -22.73 5.12 -19.09
N ASN A 153 -23.33 4.11 -19.69
CA ASN A 153 -24.18 4.26 -20.86
C ASN A 153 -25.65 4.20 -20.44
N PHE A 154 -26.35 5.30 -20.70
CA PHE A 154 -27.75 5.51 -20.37
C PHE A 154 -28.57 5.59 -21.65
N ASN A 155 -29.67 4.84 -21.73
CA ASN A 155 -30.62 4.85 -22.83
C ASN A 155 -32.05 4.78 -22.24
N THR A 156 -33.06 5.24 -22.97
CA THR A 156 -34.46 5.18 -22.52
C THR A 156 -34.98 3.76 -22.31
N GLU A 157 -34.43 2.78 -23.03
CA GLU A 157 -34.87 1.37 -23.00
C GLU A 157 -33.94 0.45 -22.21
N GLU A 158 -32.68 0.86 -22.02
CA GLU A 158 -31.65 0.04 -21.40
C GLU A 158 -30.58 0.89 -20.71
N TYR A 159 -29.79 0.27 -19.83
CA TYR A 159 -28.56 0.85 -19.33
C TYR A 159 -27.44 -0.18 -19.40
N SER A 160 -26.21 0.31 -19.50
CA SER A 160 -25.00 -0.49 -19.40
C SER A 160 -23.96 0.29 -18.61
N PHE A 161 -23.51 -0.25 -17.49
CA PHE A 161 -22.46 0.35 -16.67
C PHE A 161 -21.26 -0.57 -16.64
N THR A 162 -20.09 -0.03 -16.98
CA THR A 162 -18.85 -0.79 -17.06
C THR A 162 -17.84 -0.24 -16.06
N ALA A 163 -17.31 -1.10 -15.20
CA ALA A 163 -16.19 -0.79 -14.33
C ALA A 163 -14.92 -1.43 -14.90
N THR A 164 -13.97 -0.60 -15.33
CA THR A 164 -12.69 -1.03 -15.90
C THR A 164 -11.57 -0.73 -14.91
N PRO A 165 -10.70 -1.69 -14.58
CA PRO A 165 -9.57 -1.43 -13.69
C PRO A 165 -8.57 -0.48 -14.37
N VAL A 166 -8.02 0.48 -13.61
CA VAL A 166 -7.04 1.45 -14.16
C VAL A 166 -5.75 0.75 -14.61
N ASN A 167 -5.33 -0.25 -13.84
CA ASN A 167 -4.20 -1.13 -14.12
C ASN A 167 -4.56 -2.56 -13.74
N GLU A 168 -4.63 -3.46 -14.71
CA GLU A 168 -4.96 -4.86 -14.49
C GLU A 168 -3.90 -5.60 -13.68
N GLY A 169 -4.36 -6.49 -12.80
CA GLY A 169 -3.48 -7.28 -11.93
C GLY A 169 -2.85 -6.48 -10.77
N THR A 170 -3.10 -5.17 -10.68
CA THR A 170 -2.57 -4.31 -9.60
C THR A 170 -3.67 -3.52 -8.90
N SER A 171 -4.57 -2.90 -9.67
CA SER A 171 -5.68 -2.10 -9.14
C SER A 171 -7.02 -2.84 -9.13
N GLY A 172 -7.18 -3.83 -10.01
CA GLY A 172 -8.33 -4.72 -10.12
C GLY A 172 -8.00 -5.95 -10.95
N SER A 173 -8.83 -6.99 -10.90
CA SER A 173 -8.54 -8.25 -11.57
C SER A 173 -8.93 -8.28 -13.04
N GLN A 174 -10.08 -7.69 -13.37
CA GLN A 174 -10.76 -7.76 -14.67
C GLN A 174 -11.84 -6.67 -14.78
N SER A 175 -12.44 -6.49 -15.96
CA SER A 175 -13.56 -5.58 -16.18
C SER A 175 -14.90 -6.23 -15.80
N TYR A 176 -15.81 -5.40 -15.31
CA TYR A 176 -17.17 -5.80 -14.92
C TYR A 176 -18.19 -4.93 -15.65
N THR A 177 -19.14 -5.53 -16.34
CA THR A 177 -20.25 -4.80 -16.96
C THR A 177 -21.55 -5.29 -16.38
N ILE A 178 -22.41 -4.37 -15.96
CA ILE A 178 -23.80 -4.68 -15.58
C ILE A 178 -24.73 -4.04 -16.60
N VAL A 179 -25.69 -4.83 -17.09
CA VAL A 179 -26.70 -4.38 -18.04
C VAL A 179 -28.09 -4.45 -17.41
N THR A 180 -29.07 -3.89 -18.11
CA THR A 180 -30.50 -3.93 -17.78
C THR A 180 -30.97 -5.27 -17.24
N GLY A 181 -31.77 -5.26 -16.16
CA GLY A 181 -32.17 -6.46 -15.45
C GLY A 181 -31.14 -6.98 -14.44
N GLY A 182 -30.07 -6.22 -14.19
CA GLY A 182 -29.05 -6.53 -13.17
C GLY A 182 -28.12 -7.68 -13.54
N ILE A 183 -28.01 -7.99 -14.84
CA ILE A 183 -27.16 -9.06 -15.35
C ILE A 183 -25.73 -8.55 -15.37
N MET A 184 -24.84 -9.22 -14.64
CA MET A 184 -23.43 -8.85 -14.53
C MET A 184 -22.57 -9.82 -15.35
N THR A 185 -21.78 -9.25 -16.25
CA THR A 185 -20.81 -9.95 -17.09
C THR A 185 -19.39 -9.58 -16.66
N GLU A 186 -18.51 -10.54 -16.81
CA GLU A 186 -17.12 -10.50 -16.40
C GLU A 186 -16.25 -10.64 -17.65
N GLU A 187 -15.38 -9.66 -17.93
CA GLU A 187 -14.48 -9.69 -19.09
C GLU A 187 -13.03 -9.68 -18.63
N ASP A 188 -12.30 -10.77 -18.93
CA ASP A 188 -10.85 -10.85 -18.70
C ASP A 188 -10.10 -10.21 -19.87
N ASN A 189 -9.85 -8.91 -19.73
CA ASN A 189 -9.09 -8.09 -20.68
C ASN A 189 -7.65 -8.59 -20.94
N ARG A 190 -7.11 -9.53 -20.13
CA ARG A 190 -5.83 -10.20 -20.43
C ARG A 190 -5.88 -11.04 -21.71
N SER A 191 -7.08 -11.36 -22.20
CA SER A 191 -7.30 -12.15 -23.41
C SER A 191 -7.01 -11.40 -24.72
N GLY A 192 -6.85 -10.07 -24.66
CA GLY A 192 -6.55 -9.23 -25.83
C GLY A 192 -5.10 -9.31 -26.34
N TYR A 193 -4.21 -9.98 -25.61
CA TYR A 193 -2.82 -10.25 -26.03
C TYR A 193 -2.65 -11.71 -26.42
N SER A 194 -3.46 -12.20 -27.36
CA SER A 194 -3.25 -13.51 -27.98
C SER A 194 -2.70 -13.33 -29.40
N TYR A 195 -1.38 -13.56 -29.50
CA TYR A 195 -0.48 -13.63 -30.67
C TYR A 195 0.03 -12.31 -31.25
#